data_AF-A0A3N0GNJ2-F1
#
_entry.id   AF-A0A3N0GNJ2-F1
#
_cell.length_a   1.000
_cell.length_b   1.000
_cell.length_c   1.000
_cell.angle_alpha   90.00
_cell.angle_beta   90.00
_cell.angle_gamma   90.00
#
_symmetry.space_group_name_H-M   'P 1'
#
loop_
_entity.id
_entity.type
_entity.pdbx_description
1 polymer ?
#
loop_
_entity_poly.entity_id
_entity_poly.type
_entity_poly.pdbx_seq_one_letter_code
_entity_poly.pdbx_strand_id
1 'polypeptide(L)'
;MSGLVLKPNGDPFGAVTMAQDYFWLPANTPYGNMSLKLMKIGQRIGHANLRLEESYEHWHQFVTMNVPPMMDHGTRHYFASEEAVFMLRRAADEMVALLWFLTARLELGEYPAVMKVDSIYSALELSWPLIDAHQALLTTLNEVTNAHKHSFVQSDLNVFGADEPCVAALAFTRNKLAGRLKFYNVSLAGLARDFSLFVADVFSRLQEIGGELSAAGAT
;
A
#
# COMPACT_ATOMS: atom_id res chain seq x y z
N MET A 1 6.99 5.99 17.51
CA MET A 1 7.11 6.13 16.04
C MET A 1 5.72 6.40 15.51
N SER A 2 5.55 7.34 14.58
CA SER A 2 4.25 7.60 13.97
C SER A 2 3.78 6.34 13.24
N GLY A 3 2.60 5.82 13.56
CA GLY A 3 1.98 4.67 12.88
C GLY A 3 1.43 5.03 11.49
N LEU A 4 2.05 5.99 10.80
CA LEU A 4 1.59 6.60 9.56
C LEU A 4 2.64 6.43 8.48
N VAL A 5 2.18 6.37 7.23
CA VAL A 5 3.03 6.38 6.05
C VAL A 5 3.53 7.80 5.79
N LEU A 6 4.84 7.91 5.64
CA LEU A 6 5.56 9.15 5.42
C LEU A 6 5.92 9.33 3.95
N LYS A 7 5.93 10.59 3.52
CA LYS A 7 6.53 11.07 2.28
C LYS A 7 8.06 10.96 2.36
N PRO A 8 8.77 11.08 1.21
CA PRO A 8 10.24 11.07 1.21
C PRO A 8 10.88 12.18 2.07
N ASN A 9 10.18 13.29 2.30
CA ASN A 9 10.65 14.40 3.14
C ASN A 9 10.42 14.17 4.65
N GLY A 10 9.83 13.04 5.04
CA GLY A 10 9.53 12.69 6.44
C GLY A 10 8.16 13.14 6.96
N ASP A 11 7.42 13.96 6.21
CA ASP A 11 6.07 14.37 6.61
C ASP A 11 5.05 13.27 6.31
N PRO A 12 3.98 13.10 7.10
CA PRO A 12 2.91 12.15 6.76
C PRO A 12 2.16 12.59 5.50
N PHE A 13 1.68 11.62 4.73
CA PHE A 13 0.64 11.90 3.73
C PHE A 13 -0.64 12.34 4.45
N GLY A 14 -1.07 13.58 4.21
CA GLY A 14 -2.28 14.14 4.80
C GLY A 14 -3.51 13.99 3.91
N ALA A 15 -4.66 14.41 4.44
CA ALA A 15 -5.92 14.49 3.69
C ALA A 15 -5.89 15.55 2.57
N VAL A 16 -5.04 16.58 2.72
CA VAL A 16 -4.88 17.65 1.73
C VAL A 16 -3.72 17.31 0.81
N THR A 17 -4.00 17.27 -0.48
CA THR A 17 -2.99 17.07 -1.52
C THR A 17 -2.28 18.38 -1.82
N MET A 18 -0.97 18.45 -1.59
CA MET A 18 -0.17 19.60 -1.99
C MET A 18 0.62 19.26 -3.25
N ALA A 19 0.55 20.11 -4.28
CA ALA A 19 1.25 19.87 -5.54
C ALA A 19 2.78 19.78 -5.37
N GLN A 20 3.33 20.51 -4.39
CA GLN A 20 4.77 20.54 -4.07
C GLN A 20 5.33 19.21 -3.57
N ASP A 21 4.47 18.28 -3.13
CA ASP A 21 4.88 16.95 -2.65
C ASP A 21 5.15 15.97 -3.81
N TYR A 22 4.89 16.40 -5.05
CA TYR A 22 4.98 15.58 -6.24
C TYR A 22 5.86 16.27 -7.30
N PHE A 23 6.23 15.49 -8.31
CA PHE A 23 7.08 15.94 -9.41
C PHE A 23 6.41 15.63 -10.75
N TRP A 24 6.91 16.28 -11.80
CA TRP A 24 6.37 16.16 -13.14
C TRP A 24 6.70 14.80 -13.75
N LEU A 25 5.67 14.13 -14.22
CA LEU A 25 5.71 12.94 -15.07
C LEU A 25 4.93 13.22 -16.37
N PRO A 26 5.18 12.46 -17.46
CA PRO A 26 4.53 12.70 -18.74
C PRO A 26 3.00 12.82 -18.64
N ALA A 27 2.47 13.95 -19.09
CA ALA A 27 1.05 14.27 -18.98
C ALA A 27 0.22 13.69 -20.13
N ASN A 28 0.85 13.51 -21.29
CA ASN A 28 0.21 13.08 -22.54
C ASN A 28 0.73 11.71 -22.97
N THR A 29 0.21 10.64 -22.38
CA THR A 29 0.55 9.26 -22.75
C THR A 29 -0.70 8.54 -23.29
N PRO A 30 -0.54 7.43 -24.03
CA PRO A 30 -1.68 6.59 -24.44
C PRO A 30 -2.52 6.04 -23.26
N TYR A 31 -1.93 5.98 -22.05
CA TYR A 31 -2.59 5.51 -20.82
C TYR A 31 -3.03 6.67 -19.90
N GLY A 32 -3.04 7.90 -20.42
CA GLY A 32 -3.47 9.10 -19.69
C GLY A 32 -2.32 9.86 -19.03
N ASN A 33 -2.63 10.61 -17.98
CA ASN A 33 -1.72 11.55 -17.34
C ASN A 33 -1.00 10.91 -16.14
N MET A 34 0.32 10.75 -16.25
CA MET A 34 1.13 10.07 -15.23
C MET A 34 1.37 10.94 -13.99
N SER A 35 1.40 12.27 -14.14
CA SER A 35 1.44 13.20 -12.99
C SER A 35 0.17 13.09 -12.14
N LEU A 36 -0.99 13.05 -12.79
CA LEU A 36 -2.27 12.85 -12.11
C LEU A 36 -2.32 11.48 -11.42
N LYS A 37 -1.76 10.44 -12.05
CA LYS A 37 -1.68 9.10 -11.47
C LYS A 37 -0.84 9.09 -10.19
N LEU A 38 0.32 9.74 -10.20
CA LEU A 38 1.18 9.89 -9.02
C LEU A 38 0.46 10.64 -7.89
N MET A 39 -0.21 11.74 -8.20
CA MET A 39 -0.99 12.50 -7.21
C MET A 39 -2.13 11.66 -6.61
N LYS A 40 -2.81 10.84 -7.42
CA LYS A 40 -3.87 9.93 -6.96
C LYS A 40 -3.34 8.79 -6.10
N ILE A 41 -2.13 8.30 -6.34
CA ILE A 41 -1.45 7.37 -5.45
C ILE A 41 -1.27 8.02 -4.07
N GLY A 42 -0.71 9.23 -4.01
CA GLY A 42 -0.51 9.92 -2.73
C GLY A 42 -1.82 10.23 -1.99
N GLN A 43 -2.90 10.56 -2.71
CA GLN A 43 -4.24 10.70 -2.12
C GLN A 43 -4.75 9.41 -1.45
N ARG A 44 -4.48 8.25 -2.06
CA ARG A 44 -4.86 6.96 -1.46
C ARG A 44 -4.04 6.65 -0.22
N ILE A 45 -2.75 6.99 -0.22
CA ILE A 45 -1.89 6.86 0.96
C ILE A 45 -2.38 7.80 2.07
N GLY A 46 -2.77 9.04 1.74
CA GLY A 46 -3.37 9.97 2.70
C GLY A 46 -4.66 9.42 3.32
N HIS A 47 -5.53 8.79 2.53
CA HIS A 47 -6.72 8.10 3.05
C HIS A 47 -6.34 6.89 3.92
N ALA A 48 -5.33 6.11 3.53
CA ALA A 48 -4.84 5.01 4.35
C ALA A 48 -4.33 5.52 5.72
N ASN A 49 -3.64 6.66 5.76
CA ASN A 49 -3.22 7.29 7.02
C ASN A 49 -4.41 7.66 7.91
N LEU A 50 -5.48 8.23 7.37
CA LEU A 50 -6.70 8.49 8.15
C LEU A 50 -7.26 7.21 8.78
N ARG A 51 -7.26 6.11 8.02
CA ARG A 51 -7.71 4.80 8.53
C ARG A 51 -6.76 4.21 9.57
N LEU A 52 -5.45 4.42 9.42
CA LEU A 52 -4.46 4.04 10.43
C LEU A 52 -4.71 4.81 11.73
N GLU A 53 -4.89 6.14 11.69
CA GLU A 53 -5.19 6.96 12.87
C GLU A 53 -6.45 6.46 13.59
N GLU A 54 -7.56 6.28 12.87
CA GLU A 54 -8.81 5.76 13.43
C GLU A 54 -8.63 4.37 14.06
N SER A 55 -7.85 3.51 13.41
CA SER A 55 -7.54 2.17 13.91
C SER A 55 -6.76 2.23 15.23
N TYR A 56 -5.77 3.11 15.33
CA TYR A 56 -4.99 3.33 16.56
C TYR A 56 -5.86 3.86 17.70
N GLU A 57 -6.68 4.88 17.42
CA GLU A 57 -7.57 5.48 18.41
C GLU A 57 -8.54 4.45 18.98
N HIS A 58 -9.20 3.68 18.10
CA HIS A 58 -10.16 2.67 18.52
C HIS A 58 -9.51 1.46 19.20
N TRP A 59 -8.32 1.04 18.77
CA TRP A 59 -7.55 0.02 19.48
C TRP A 59 -7.20 0.46 20.89
N HIS A 60 -6.68 1.68 21.05
CA HIS A 60 -6.28 2.21 22.36
C HIS A 60 -7.46 2.27 23.31
N GLN A 61 -8.60 2.75 22.83
CA GLN A 61 -9.85 2.76 23.59
C GLN A 61 -10.26 1.32 23.96
N PHE A 62 -10.24 0.37 23.02
CA PHE A 62 -10.59 -1.02 23.27
C PHE A 62 -9.73 -1.69 24.35
N VAL A 63 -8.40 -1.52 24.32
CA VAL A 63 -7.49 -2.20 25.26
C VAL A 63 -7.40 -1.54 26.64
N THR A 64 -7.79 -0.27 26.77
CA THR A 64 -7.76 0.48 28.04
C THR A 64 -9.11 0.51 28.75
N MET A 65 -10.16 0.00 28.14
CA MET A 65 -11.52 0.04 28.67
C MET A 65 -11.69 -0.78 29.95
N ASN A 66 -12.21 -0.11 30.99
CA ASN A 66 -12.60 -0.74 32.26
C ASN A 66 -14.12 -0.74 32.51
N VAL A 67 -14.91 -0.19 31.59
CA VAL A 67 -16.37 -0.01 31.71
C VAL A 67 -17.02 -0.32 30.36
N PRO A 68 -18.25 -0.87 30.30
CA PRO A 68 -18.91 -1.20 29.04
C PRO A 68 -19.03 0.03 28.12
N PRO A 69 -18.56 -0.04 26.87
CA PRO A 69 -18.55 1.11 25.99
C PRO A 69 -19.93 1.39 25.37
N MET A 70 -20.20 2.64 25.02
CA MET A 70 -21.36 3.02 24.19
C MET A 70 -21.16 2.68 22.70
N MET A 71 -19.96 2.26 22.32
CA MET A 71 -19.53 2.04 20.94
C MET A 71 -18.66 0.78 20.85
N ASP A 72 -18.81 0.01 19.79
CA ASP A 72 -17.96 -1.16 19.54
C ASP A 72 -16.61 -0.73 18.94
N HIS A 73 -15.66 -0.42 19.82
CA HIS A 73 -14.32 0.01 19.44
C HIS A 73 -13.49 -1.10 18.80
N GLY A 74 -13.71 -2.36 19.17
CA GLY A 74 -13.02 -3.51 18.56
C GLY A 74 -13.38 -3.64 17.09
N THR A 75 -14.68 -3.62 16.77
CA THR A 75 -15.16 -3.68 15.38
C THR A 75 -14.69 -2.49 14.56
N ARG A 76 -14.68 -1.27 15.13
CA ARG A 76 -14.18 -0.09 14.39
C ARG A 76 -12.67 -0.14 14.13
N HIS A 77 -11.88 -0.59 15.10
CA HIS A 77 -10.46 -0.85 14.89
C HIS A 77 -10.25 -1.86 13.75
N TYR A 78 -10.99 -2.97 13.77
CA TYR A 78 -10.93 -4.02 12.76
C TYR A 78 -11.18 -3.46 11.36
N PHE A 79 -12.32 -2.79 11.13
CA PHE A 79 -12.64 -2.24 9.81
C PHE A 79 -11.66 -1.16 9.35
N ALA A 80 -11.22 -0.28 10.25
CA ALA A 80 -10.23 0.74 9.93
C ALA A 80 -8.88 0.11 9.54
N SER A 81 -8.45 -0.94 10.24
CA SER A 81 -7.20 -1.67 9.92
C SER A 81 -7.27 -2.38 8.56
N GLU A 82 -8.41 -3.02 8.26
CA GLU A 82 -8.65 -3.71 6.99
C GLU A 82 -8.64 -2.71 5.82
N GLU A 83 -9.36 -1.59 5.97
CA GLU A 83 -9.43 -0.55 4.94
C GLU A 83 -8.07 0.13 4.71
N ALA A 84 -7.32 0.40 5.78
CA ALA A 84 -5.96 0.94 5.67
C ALA A 84 -5.08 0.02 4.81
N VAL A 85 -5.05 -1.27 5.12
CA VAL A 85 -4.21 -2.26 4.44
C VAL A 85 -4.64 -2.45 2.98
N PHE A 86 -5.95 -2.44 2.72
CA PHE A 86 -6.50 -2.46 1.37
C PHE A 86 -6.03 -1.24 0.54
N MET A 87 -6.08 -0.04 1.13
CA MET A 87 -5.67 1.18 0.46
C MET A 87 -4.16 1.25 0.20
N LEU A 88 -3.34 0.80 1.16
CA LEU A 88 -1.90 0.64 0.98
C LEU A 88 -1.59 -0.35 -0.15
N ARG A 89 -2.26 -1.50 -0.16
CA ARG A 89 -2.13 -2.47 -1.25
C ARG A 89 -2.46 -1.86 -2.61
N ARG A 90 -3.58 -1.15 -2.70
CA ARG A 90 -4.01 -0.51 -3.95
C ARG A 90 -3.01 0.57 -4.42
N ALA A 91 -2.46 1.35 -3.50
CA ALA A 91 -1.43 2.33 -3.80
C ALA A 91 -0.16 1.64 -4.32
N ALA A 92 0.26 0.54 -3.71
CA ALA A 92 1.43 -0.23 -4.15
C ALA A 92 1.22 -0.89 -5.53
N ASP A 93 0.05 -1.48 -5.81
CA ASP A 93 -0.30 -1.99 -7.15
C ASP A 93 -0.15 -0.88 -8.22
N GLU A 94 -0.63 0.33 -7.93
CA GLU A 94 -0.52 1.44 -8.89
C GLU A 94 0.89 2.02 -9.00
N MET A 95 1.68 1.99 -7.92
CA MET A 95 3.08 2.39 -7.92
C MET A 95 3.94 1.48 -8.78
N VAL A 96 3.85 0.15 -8.59
CA VAL A 96 4.65 -0.81 -9.38
C VAL A 96 4.26 -0.77 -10.85
N ALA A 97 2.97 -0.58 -11.16
CA ALA A 97 2.50 -0.44 -12.54
C ALA A 97 3.03 0.85 -13.20
N LEU A 98 3.00 1.99 -12.47
CA LEU A 98 3.52 3.27 -12.97
C LEU A 98 5.03 3.19 -13.20
N LEU A 99 5.76 2.62 -12.24
CA LEU A 99 7.20 2.42 -12.33
C LEU A 99 7.55 1.57 -13.56
N TRP A 100 6.87 0.44 -13.75
CA TRP A 100 7.09 -0.43 -14.90
C TRP A 100 6.79 0.29 -16.22
N PHE A 101 5.66 0.99 -16.30
CA PHE A 101 5.23 1.68 -17.52
C PHE A 101 6.27 2.70 -17.99
N LEU A 102 6.80 3.52 -17.08
CA LEU A 102 7.78 4.55 -17.40
C LEU A 102 9.19 3.96 -17.64
N THR A 103 9.56 2.89 -16.94
CA THR A 103 10.80 2.16 -17.21
C THR A 103 10.77 1.53 -18.61
N ALA A 104 9.67 0.88 -18.97
CA ALA A 104 9.49 0.32 -20.31
C ALA A 104 9.55 1.41 -21.39
N ARG A 105 9.00 2.61 -21.11
CA ARG A 105 9.11 3.76 -22.03
C ARG A 105 10.57 4.18 -22.26
N LEU A 106 11.40 4.17 -21.23
CA LEU A 106 12.84 4.48 -21.37
C LEU A 106 13.57 3.42 -22.20
N GLU A 107 13.29 2.14 -21.93
CA GLU A 107 13.96 1.03 -22.61
C GLU A 107 13.55 0.88 -24.08
N LEU A 108 12.28 1.10 -24.40
CA LEU A 108 11.73 0.88 -25.74
C LEU A 108 11.80 2.12 -26.63
N GLY A 109 11.95 3.32 -26.07
CA GLY A 109 11.84 4.57 -26.82
C GLY A 109 10.40 4.97 -27.19
N GLU A 110 9.42 4.10 -26.95
CA GLU A 110 7.98 4.32 -27.13
C GLU A 110 7.18 3.79 -25.94
N TYR A 111 5.93 4.22 -25.78
CA TYR A 111 5.09 3.72 -24.69
C TYR A 111 4.67 2.26 -24.97
N PRO A 112 4.70 1.37 -23.97
CA PRO A 112 4.33 -0.03 -24.17
C PRO A 112 2.86 -0.15 -24.59
N ALA A 113 2.57 -0.97 -25.61
CA ALA A 113 1.21 -1.21 -26.08
C ALA A 113 0.37 -2.11 -25.16
N VAL A 114 1.03 -2.86 -24.27
CA VAL A 114 0.40 -3.78 -23.31
C VAL A 114 1.07 -3.64 -21.96
N MET A 115 0.26 -3.50 -20.90
CA MET A 115 0.72 -3.50 -19.51
C MET A 115 1.07 -4.93 -19.09
N LYS A 116 2.35 -5.20 -18.80
CA LYS A 116 2.79 -6.49 -18.24
C LYS A 116 2.78 -6.53 -16.71
N VAL A 117 2.89 -5.35 -16.09
CA VAL A 117 2.83 -5.18 -14.64
C VAL A 117 1.70 -4.23 -14.29
N ASP A 118 0.71 -4.75 -13.60
CA ASP A 118 -0.52 -4.05 -13.20
C ASP A 118 -0.83 -4.22 -11.71
N SER A 119 -0.06 -5.06 -11.01
CA SER A 119 -0.22 -5.37 -9.61
C SER A 119 1.10 -5.79 -8.98
N ILE A 120 1.15 -5.81 -7.65
CA ILE A 120 2.23 -6.39 -6.88
C ILE A 120 2.43 -7.86 -7.23
N TYR A 121 1.35 -8.60 -7.52
CA TYR A 121 1.48 -10.00 -7.91
C TYR A 121 2.35 -10.15 -9.17
N SER A 122 2.04 -9.39 -10.24
CA SER A 122 2.82 -9.41 -11.48
C SER A 122 4.21 -8.78 -11.30
N ALA A 123 4.36 -7.78 -10.41
CA ALA A 123 5.66 -7.18 -10.12
C ALA A 123 6.63 -8.16 -9.42
N LEU A 124 6.13 -8.97 -8.48
CA LEU A 124 6.92 -9.95 -7.73
C LEU A 124 7.46 -11.09 -8.63
N GLU A 125 6.90 -11.29 -9.82
CA GLU A 125 7.39 -12.30 -10.78
C GLU A 125 8.60 -11.82 -11.60
N LEU A 126 8.94 -10.52 -11.57
CA LEU A 126 9.92 -9.92 -12.49
C LEU A 126 11.36 -9.78 -11.97
N SER A 127 11.67 -10.22 -10.74
CA SER A 127 13.03 -10.10 -10.14
C SER A 127 13.67 -8.71 -10.33
N TRP A 128 12.88 -7.67 -10.06
CA TRP A 128 13.29 -6.28 -10.25
C TRP A 128 13.94 -5.77 -8.95
N PRO A 129 15.22 -5.34 -8.93
CA PRO A 129 15.92 -5.05 -7.68
C PRO A 129 15.20 -4.13 -6.68
N LEU A 130 14.49 -3.10 -7.16
CA LEU A 130 13.68 -2.23 -6.29
C LEU A 130 12.53 -3.00 -5.63
N ILE A 131 11.85 -3.86 -6.38
CA ILE A 131 10.76 -4.70 -5.88
C ILE A 131 11.29 -5.76 -4.92
N ASP A 132 12.42 -6.37 -5.24
CA ASP A 132 13.06 -7.40 -4.41
C ASP A 132 13.48 -6.84 -3.04
N ALA A 133 13.97 -5.60 -2.98
CA ALA A 133 14.30 -4.92 -1.73
C ALA A 133 13.09 -4.75 -0.80
N HIS A 134 11.88 -4.69 -1.35
CA HIS A 134 10.61 -4.53 -0.63
C HIS A 134 9.75 -5.80 -0.65
N GLN A 135 10.30 -6.95 -1.03
CA GLN A 135 9.55 -8.19 -1.24
C GLN A 135 8.70 -8.58 -0.02
N ALA A 136 9.28 -8.51 1.19
CA ALA A 136 8.58 -8.89 2.42
C ALA A 136 7.31 -8.06 2.65
N LEU A 137 7.39 -6.73 2.46
CA LEU A 137 6.24 -5.82 2.55
C LEU A 137 5.19 -6.17 1.49
N LEU A 138 5.61 -6.28 0.24
CA LEU A 138 4.72 -6.46 -0.90
C LEU A 138 4.01 -7.83 -0.85
N THR A 139 4.72 -8.88 -0.46
CA THR A 139 4.14 -10.20 -0.16
C THR A 139 3.14 -10.11 0.99
N THR A 140 3.47 -9.43 2.09
CA THR A 140 2.57 -9.26 3.24
C THR A 140 1.26 -8.57 2.84
N LEU A 141 1.34 -7.45 2.11
CA LEU A 141 0.16 -6.76 1.59
C LEU A 141 -0.67 -7.67 0.66
N ASN A 142 -0.02 -8.45 -0.20
CA ASN A 142 -0.69 -9.40 -1.08
C ASN A 142 -1.46 -10.46 -0.31
N GLU A 143 -0.79 -11.10 0.64
CA GLU A 143 -1.33 -12.23 1.36
C GLU A 143 -2.46 -11.81 2.31
N VAL A 144 -2.27 -10.72 3.07
CA VAL A 144 -3.30 -10.21 4.01
C VAL A 144 -4.54 -9.76 3.26
N THR A 145 -4.41 -8.93 2.23
CA THR A 145 -5.59 -8.45 1.48
C THR A 145 -6.30 -9.56 0.71
N ASN A 146 -5.57 -10.57 0.21
CA ASN A 146 -6.20 -11.73 -0.42
C ASN A 146 -6.92 -12.61 0.61
N ALA A 147 -6.41 -12.73 1.83
CA ALA A 147 -7.09 -13.44 2.91
C ALA A 147 -8.43 -12.76 3.24
N HIS A 148 -8.44 -11.43 3.41
CA HIS A 148 -9.66 -10.65 3.65
C HIS A 148 -10.71 -10.82 2.56
N LYS A 149 -10.29 -10.90 1.29
CA LYS A 149 -11.20 -11.00 0.14
C LYS A 149 -11.70 -12.41 -0.16
N HIS A 150 -10.89 -13.43 0.09
CA HIS A 150 -11.10 -14.76 -0.51
C HIS A 150 -11.13 -15.91 0.50
N SER A 151 -10.71 -15.69 1.74
CA SER A 151 -10.70 -16.76 2.75
C SER A 151 -12.05 -16.87 3.43
N PHE A 152 -12.68 -18.05 3.33
CA PHE A 152 -13.99 -18.31 3.94
C PHE A 152 -13.95 -18.25 5.48
N VAL A 153 -12.83 -18.67 6.06
CA VAL A 153 -12.62 -18.72 7.52
C VAL A 153 -12.20 -17.36 8.12
N GLN A 154 -12.14 -16.30 7.31
CA GLN A 154 -11.73 -14.97 7.80
C GLN A 154 -12.69 -14.44 8.87
N SER A 155 -13.98 -14.69 8.73
CA SER A 155 -15.01 -14.22 9.69
C SER A 155 -14.91 -14.87 11.07
N ASP A 156 -14.16 -15.96 11.20
CA ASP A 156 -13.96 -16.65 12.47
C ASP A 156 -12.87 -15.99 13.32
N LEU A 157 -12.23 -14.94 12.79
CA LEU A 157 -11.15 -14.23 13.44
C LEU A 157 -11.65 -13.03 14.24
N ASN A 158 -11.37 -13.02 15.54
CA ASN A 158 -11.55 -11.84 16.40
C ASN A 158 -10.33 -11.69 17.32
N VAL A 159 -9.22 -11.25 16.73
CA VAL A 159 -7.91 -11.14 17.39
C VAL A 159 -7.41 -9.71 17.31
N PHE A 160 -6.89 -9.21 18.44
CA PHE A 160 -6.33 -7.87 18.59
C PHE A 160 -4.89 -7.98 19.07
N GLY A 161 -4.04 -7.04 18.65
CA GLY A 161 -2.69 -6.95 19.19
C GLY A 161 -2.72 -6.54 20.66
N ALA A 162 -1.92 -7.22 21.48
CA ALA A 162 -1.85 -6.95 22.92
C ALA A 162 -1.09 -5.65 23.22
N ASP A 163 0.04 -5.44 22.53
CA ASP A 163 0.96 -4.33 22.81
C ASP A 163 0.84 -3.18 21.80
N GLU A 164 0.32 -3.45 20.60
CA GLU A 164 0.14 -2.47 19.54
C GLU A 164 -1.03 -2.83 18.62
N PRO A 165 -1.58 -1.87 17.84
CA PRO A 165 -2.57 -2.15 16.81
C PRO A 165 -1.99 -3.05 15.71
N CYS A 166 -2.72 -4.11 15.39
CA CYS A 166 -2.35 -5.05 14.34
C CYS A 166 -3.52 -5.29 13.38
N VAL A 167 -3.20 -5.62 12.14
CA VAL A 167 -4.16 -6.26 11.23
C VAL A 167 -3.98 -7.77 11.31
N ALA A 168 -5.09 -8.48 11.50
CA ALA A 168 -5.11 -9.93 11.58
C ALA A 168 -5.84 -10.52 10.36
N ALA A 169 -5.33 -11.64 9.85
CA ALA A 169 -5.93 -12.36 8.73
C ALA A 169 -5.73 -13.88 8.86
N LEU A 170 -6.74 -14.64 8.48
CA LEU A 170 -6.69 -16.09 8.33
C LEU A 170 -6.82 -16.45 6.87
N ALA A 171 -5.72 -16.85 6.23
CA ALA A 171 -5.75 -17.37 4.88
C ALA A 171 -5.95 -18.89 4.88
N PHE A 172 -6.88 -19.35 4.03
CA PHE A 172 -7.03 -20.74 3.70
C PHE A 172 -6.89 -20.95 2.20
N THR A 173 -5.83 -21.65 1.77
CA THR A 173 -5.46 -21.75 0.35
C THR A 173 -6.62 -22.29 -0.49
N ARG A 174 -7.24 -21.39 -1.27
CA ARG A 174 -8.41 -21.68 -2.13
C ARG A 174 -9.57 -22.35 -1.38
N ASN A 175 -9.69 -22.11 -0.08
CA ASN A 175 -10.69 -22.73 0.81
C ASN A 175 -10.73 -24.27 0.76
N LYS A 176 -9.60 -24.92 0.43
CA LYS A 176 -9.51 -26.38 0.39
C LYS A 176 -9.15 -26.91 1.77
N LEU A 177 -9.91 -27.89 2.28
CA LEU A 177 -9.63 -28.54 3.58
C LEU A 177 -8.22 -29.16 3.65
N ALA A 178 -7.69 -29.63 2.53
CA ALA A 178 -6.32 -30.14 2.42
C ALA A 178 -5.25 -29.02 2.39
N GLY A 179 -5.65 -27.76 2.28
CA GLY A 179 -4.79 -26.60 2.37
C GLY A 179 -4.36 -26.31 3.80
N ARG A 180 -3.26 -25.56 3.96
CA ARG A 180 -2.79 -25.15 5.29
C ARG A 180 -3.43 -23.81 5.66
N LEU A 181 -3.98 -23.73 6.87
CA LEU A 181 -4.39 -22.48 7.47
C LEU A 181 -3.13 -21.65 7.79
N LYS A 182 -3.10 -20.40 7.34
CA LYS A 182 -2.02 -19.46 7.64
C LYS A 182 -2.61 -18.25 8.33
N PHE A 183 -2.15 -18.01 9.56
CA PHE A 183 -2.51 -16.86 10.36
C PHE A 183 -1.48 -15.76 10.18
N TYR A 184 -1.96 -14.54 9.94
CA TYR A 184 -1.18 -13.31 9.89
C TYR A 184 -1.61 -12.42 11.04
N ASN A 185 -0.63 -11.84 11.71
CA ASN A 185 -0.82 -10.77 12.68
C ASN A 185 0.29 -9.74 12.42
N VAL A 186 -0.05 -8.62 11.81
CA VAL A 186 0.91 -7.67 11.27
C VAL A 186 0.76 -6.33 11.99
N SER A 187 1.84 -5.85 12.60
CA SER A 187 1.90 -4.51 13.22
C SER A 187 1.55 -3.43 12.20
N LEU A 188 0.58 -2.57 12.53
CA LEU A 188 0.23 -1.44 11.68
C LEU A 188 1.37 -0.41 11.63
N ALA A 189 2.10 -0.20 12.74
CA ALA A 189 3.29 0.67 12.76
C ALA A 189 4.40 0.10 11.87
N GLY A 190 4.67 -1.20 11.98
CA GLY A 190 5.66 -1.89 11.16
C GLY A 190 5.32 -1.78 9.67
N LEU A 191 4.07 -2.06 9.31
CA LEU A 191 3.59 -1.94 7.95
C LEU A 191 3.73 -0.51 7.42
N ALA A 192 3.33 0.50 8.19
CA ALA A 192 3.41 1.89 7.78
C ALA A 192 4.86 2.37 7.57
N ARG A 193 5.78 1.95 8.46
CA ARG A 193 7.21 2.23 8.34
C ARG A 193 7.79 1.61 7.07
N ASP A 194 7.57 0.31 6.87
CA ASP A 194 8.13 -0.41 5.72
C ASP A 194 7.54 0.14 4.41
N PHE A 195 6.25 0.51 4.41
CA PHE A 195 5.62 1.19 3.28
C PHE A 195 6.19 2.58 3.01
N SER A 196 6.58 3.33 4.05
CA SER A 196 7.24 4.64 3.88
C SER A 196 8.59 4.49 3.17
N LEU A 197 9.35 3.44 3.48
CA LEU A 197 10.60 3.13 2.79
C LEU A 197 10.35 2.78 1.32
N PHE A 198 9.34 1.93 1.05
CA PHE A 198 8.94 1.61 -0.32
C PHE A 198 8.52 2.84 -1.12
N VAL A 199 7.72 3.74 -0.53
CA VAL A 199 7.33 5.01 -1.16
C VAL A 199 8.55 5.87 -1.47
N ALA A 200 9.49 6.00 -0.54
CA ALA A 200 10.70 6.79 -0.75
C ALA A 200 11.50 6.30 -1.96
N ASP A 201 11.75 4.99 -2.05
CA ASP A 201 12.53 4.39 -3.13
C ASP A 201 11.79 4.50 -4.49
N VAL A 202 10.48 4.22 -4.51
CA VAL A 202 9.67 4.36 -5.73
C VAL A 202 9.63 5.81 -6.19
N PHE A 203 9.43 6.77 -5.28
CA PHE A 203 9.37 8.19 -5.62
C PHE A 203 10.72 8.66 -6.17
N SER A 204 11.83 8.27 -5.54
CA SER A 204 13.18 8.56 -6.03
C SER A 204 13.35 8.06 -7.47
N ARG A 205 13.02 6.79 -7.72
CA ARG A 205 13.19 6.21 -9.05
C ARG A 205 12.27 6.83 -10.10
N LEU A 206 11.01 7.12 -9.74
CA LEU A 206 10.09 7.81 -10.65
C LEU A 206 10.55 9.23 -10.98
N GLN A 207 11.16 9.94 -10.03
CA GLN A 207 11.69 11.27 -10.24
C GLN A 207 12.90 11.24 -11.19
N GLU A 208 13.80 10.28 -11.03
CA GLU A 208 14.91 10.02 -11.96
C GLU A 208 14.39 9.77 -13.38
N ILE A 209 13.45 8.83 -13.52
CA ILE A 209 12.85 8.51 -14.82
C ILE A 209 12.17 9.73 -15.44
N GLY A 210 11.46 10.53 -14.65
CA GLY A 210 10.86 11.78 -15.10
C GLY A 210 11.91 12.74 -15.69
N GLY A 211 13.05 12.90 -15.00
CA GLY A 211 14.17 13.70 -15.47
C GLY A 211 14.79 13.17 -16.77
N GLU A 212 15.00 11.85 -16.87
CA GLU A 212 15.51 11.18 -18.08
C GLU A 212 14.58 11.40 -19.29
N LEU A 213 13.27 11.27 -19.10
CA LEU A 213 12.27 11.50 -20.15
C LEU A 213 12.18 12.97 -20.57
N SER A 214 12.30 13.91 -19.64
CA SER A 214 12.38 15.34 -19.95
C SER A 214 13.63 15.67 -20.79
N ALA A 215 14.79 15.13 -20.42
CA ALA A 215 16.03 15.33 -21.16
C ALA A 215 15.96 14.75 -22.59
N ALA A 216 15.20 13.67 -22.78
CA ALA A 216 14.96 13.05 -24.08
C ALA A 216 13.87 13.77 -24.93
N GLY A 217 13.25 14.85 -24.42
CA GLY A 217 12.17 15.56 -25.11
C GLY A 217 10.87 14.77 -25.20
N ALA A 218 10.63 13.84 -24.26
CA ALA A 218 9.53 12.87 -24.28
C ALA A 218 8.36 13.19 -23.32
N THR A 219 8.34 14.39 -22.73
CA THR A 219 7.30 14.85 -21.78
C THR A 219 6.15 15.59 -22.43
#